data_AF-A0A948AHN9-F1
#
_entry.id   AF-A0A948AHN9-F1
#
_cell.length_a   1.000
_cell.length_b   1.000
_cell.length_c   1.000
_cell.angle_alpha   90.00
_cell.angle_beta   90.00
_cell.angle_gamma   90.00
#
_symmetry.space_group_name_H-M   'P 1'
#
loop_
_entity.id
_entity.type
_entity.pdbx_description
1 polymer ?
#
loop_
_entity_poly.entity_id
_entity_poly.type
_entity_poly.pdbx_seq_one_letter_code
_entity_poly.pdbx_strand_id
1 'polypeptide(L)' 'NGFVRLKLYKGNVIVVGRDSKSDSLFDSTIATFEDDAGAYDQKDAGGFIKLNALRMRIAAKLDAQRK' A
#
# COMPACT_ATOMS: atom_id res chain seq x y z
N ASN A 1 17.38 7.73 6.30
CA ASN A 1 17.96 8.87 5.56
C ASN A 1 18.30 8.43 4.14
N GLY A 2 17.92 9.24 3.15
CA GLY A 2 18.06 8.87 1.74
C GLY A 2 18.05 10.09 0.82
N PHE A 3 17.97 9.85 -0.48
CA PHE A 3 17.98 10.88 -1.52
C PHE A 3 16.66 10.92 -2.27
N VAL A 4 16.23 12.14 -2.62
CA VAL A 4 15.07 12.38 -3.49
C VAL A 4 15.55 13.13 -4.72
N ARG A 5 15.24 12.61 -5.91
CA ARG A 5 15.54 13.25 -7.18
C ARG A 5 14.33 14.09 -7.60
N LEU A 6 14.58 15.36 -7.90
CA LEU A 6 13.54 16.33 -8.28
C LEU A 6 13.76 16.84 -9.70
N LYS A 7 12.66 17.14 -10.41
CA LYS A 7 12.65 17.92 -11.64
C LYS A 7 11.96 19.25 -11.36
N LEU A 8 12.67 20.33 -11.65
CA LEU A 8 12.16 21.70 -11.51
C LEU A 8 11.77 22.22 -12.89
N TYR A 9 10.53 22.65 -13.04
CA TYR A 9 10.05 23.14 -14.33
C TYR A 9 8.97 24.21 -14.17
N LYS A 10 9.22 25.41 -14.71
CA LYS A 10 8.27 26.55 -14.73
C LYS A 10 7.61 26.82 -13.36
N GLY A 11 8.41 26.84 -12.30
CA GLY A 11 7.92 27.06 -10.93
C GLY A 11 7.31 25.82 -10.25
N ASN A 12 7.25 24.67 -10.93
CA ASN A 12 6.83 23.40 -10.35
C ASN A 12 8.02 22.55 -9.85
N VAL A 13 7.76 21.72 -8.84
CA VAL A 13 8.70 20.77 -8.23
C VAL A 13 8.09 19.37 -8.32
N ILE A 14 8.74 18.48 -9.07
CA ILE A 14 8.23 17.13 -9.32
C ILE A 14 9.20 16.10 -8.78
N VAL A 15 8.73 15.19 -7.94
CA VAL A 15 9.52 14.05 -7.47
C VAL A 15 9.62 13.01 -8.58
N VAL A 16 10.85 12.70 -9.00
CA VAL A 16 11.12 11.73 -10.08
C VAL A 16 11.87 10.48 -9.60
N GLY A 17 12.34 10.46 -8.35
CA GLY A 17 12.97 9.27 -7.78
C GLY A 17 13.20 9.40 -6.28
N ARG A 18 13.26 8.26 -5.60
CA ARG A 18 13.52 8.11 -4.16
C ARG A 18 14.46 6.93 -3.97
N ASP A 19 15.47 7.08 -3.12
CA ASP A 19 16.39 6.01 -2.74
C ASP A 19 16.80 6.17 -1.28
N SER A 20 16.99 5.07 -0.57
CA SER A 20 17.42 5.05 0.83
C SER A 20 18.19 3.76 1.08
N LYS A 21 19.51 3.86 1.25
CA LYS A 21 20.36 2.67 1.39
C LYS A 21 20.22 1.98 2.75
N SER A 22 20.02 2.76 3.81
CA SER A 22 19.99 2.26 5.20
C SER A 22 18.58 2.11 5.75
N ASP A 23 17.61 2.87 5.24
CA ASP A 23 16.29 3.01 5.87
C ASP A 23 15.15 2.87 4.86
N SER A 24 15.35 2.10 3.78
CA SER A 24 14.25 1.77 2.87
C SER A 24 13.34 0.73 3.50
N LEU A 25 12.04 1.04 3.57
CA LEU A 25 10.98 0.07 3.85
C LEU A 25 10.34 -0.47 2.57
N PHE A 26 10.79 -0.01 1.40
CA PHE A 26 10.38 -0.57 0.13
C PHE A 26 11.16 -1.85 -0.14
N ASP A 27 10.42 -2.93 -0.42
CA ASP A 27 10.96 -4.23 -0.82
C ASP A 27 10.41 -4.58 -2.21
N SER A 28 11.30 -4.66 -3.20
CA SER A 28 10.93 -4.97 -4.59
C SER A 28 10.44 -6.41 -4.77
N THR A 29 10.81 -7.34 -3.88
CA THR A 29 10.37 -8.74 -3.98
C THR A 29 8.91 -8.88 -3.55
N ILE A 30 8.47 -8.11 -2.56
CA ILE A 30 7.07 -8.10 -2.11
C ILE A 30 6.19 -7.27 -3.06
N ALA A 31 6.72 -6.17 -3.61
CA ALA A 31 5.95 -5.23 -4.41
C ALA A 31 5.82 -5.61 -5.90
N THR A 32 6.53 -6.65 -6.36
CA THR A 32 6.52 -7.08 -7.76
C THR A 32 5.26 -7.88 -8.11
N PHE A 33 4.95 -7.92 -9.41
CA PHE A 33 3.94 -8.82 -9.98
C PHE A 33 4.56 -10.06 -10.65
N GLU A 34 5.89 -10.12 -10.70
CA GLU A 34 6.65 -11.25 -11.23
C GLU A 34 6.75 -12.39 -10.20
N ASP A 35 7.41 -13.49 -10.56
CA ASP A 35 7.71 -14.59 -9.62
C ASP A 35 8.54 -14.07 -8.44
N ASP A 36 7.84 -13.87 -7.32
CA ASP A 36 8.35 -13.31 -6.06
C ASP A 36 8.95 -14.39 -5.15
N ALA A 37 9.10 -15.62 -5.66
CA ALA A 37 9.53 -16.81 -4.92
C ALA A 37 8.72 -17.07 -3.63
N GLY A 38 7.46 -16.61 -3.60
CA GLY A 38 6.58 -16.75 -2.43
C GLY A 38 6.79 -15.68 -1.35
N ALA A 39 7.40 -14.53 -1.67
CA ALA A 39 7.52 -13.40 -0.76
C ALA A 39 6.16 -12.83 -0.33
N TYR A 40 5.11 -13.02 -1.13
CA TYR A 40 3.74 -12.60 -0.81
C TYR A 40 2.68 -13.66 -1.14
N ASP A 41 1.96 -14.18 -0.12
CA ASP A 41 0.80 -15.06 -0.35
C ASP A 41 -0.49 -14.24 -0.54
N GLN A 42 -0.97 -14.20 -1.78
CA GLN A 42 -2.20 -13.52 -2.18
C GLN A 42 -3.46 -14.08 -1.47
N LYS A 43 -3.45 -15.33 -1.00
CA LYS A 43 -4.61 -15.95 -0.33
C LYS A 43 -4.91 -15.29 1.01
N ASP A 44 -3.90 -14.80 1.71
CA ASP A 44 -4.05 -14.17 3.02
C ASP A 44 -4.82 -12.84 2.95
N ALA A 45 -4.75 -12.14 1.81
CA ALA A 45 -5.45 -10.88 1.59
C ALA A 45 -6.97 -11.02 1.81
N GLY A 46 -7.56 -12.16 1.41
CA GLY A 46 -8.99 -12.40 1.56
C GLY A 46 -9.45 -12.42 3.02
N GLY A 47 -8.64 -13.00 3.92
CA GLY A 47 -8.90 -12.99 5.37
C GLY A 47 -8.74 -11.60 5.96
N PHE A 48 -7.64 -10.92 5.61
CA PHE A 48 -7.32 -9.58 6.08
C PHE A 48 -8.41 -8.55 5.72
N ILE A 49 -8.88 -8.55 4.47
CA ILE A 49 -9.94 -7.64 4.00
C ILE A 49 -11.23 -7.88 4.79
N LYS A 50 -11.63 -9.14 4.95
CA LYS A 50 -12.88 -9.50 5.65
C LYS A 50 -12.85 -9.07 7.12
N LEU A 51 -11.71 -9.25 7.80
CA LEU A 51 -11.56 -8.90 9.20
C LEU A 51 -11.55 -7.38 9.40
N ASN A 52 -10.79 -6.63 8.60
CA ASN A 52 -10.76 -5.16 8.69
C ASN A 52 -12.12 -4.53 8.36
N ALA A 53 -12.84 -5.09 7.38
CA ALA A 53 -14.17 -4.63 7.02
C ALA A 53 -15.28 -5.05 7.99
N LEU A 54 -15.00 -5.93 8.96
CA LEU A 54 -16.03 -6.53 9.83
C LEU A 54 -16.86 -5.48 10.55
N ARG A 55 -16.20 -4.51 11.21
CA ARG A 55 -16.88 -3.44 11.95
C ARG A 55 -17.78 -2.59 11.06
N MET A 56 -17.34 -2.30 9.83
CA MET A 56 -18.09 -1.50 8.87
C MET A 56 -19.32 -2.24 8.37
N ARG A 57 -19.19 -3.55 8.13
CA ARG A 57 -20.32 -4.41 7.73
C ARG A 57 -21.37 -4.53 8.82
N ILE A 58 -20.97 -4.57 10.09
CA ILE A 58 -21.90 -4.59 11.23
C ILE A 58 -22.64 -3.25 11.33
N ALA A 59 -21.91 -2.12 11.26
CA ALA A 59 -22.51 -0.79 11.30
C ALA A 59 -23.53 -0.58 10.17
N ALA A 60 -23.16 -0.93 8.94
CA ALA A 60 -24.06 -0.83 7.78
C ALA A 60 -25.32 -1.69 7.93
N LYS A 61 -25.20 -2.89 8.52
CA LYS A 61 -26.35 -3.75 8.82
C LYS A 61 -27.29 -3.11 9.84
N LEU A 62 -26.74 -2.51 10.90
CA LEU A 62 -27.54 -1.83 11.92
C LEU A 62 -28.26 -0.61 11.34
N ASP A 63 -27.59 0.18 10.50
CA ASP A 63 -28.19 1.34 9.84
C ASP A 63 -29.30 0.94 8.87
N ALA A 64 -29.14 -0.18 8.17
CA ALA A 64 -30.19 -0.74 7.31
C ALA A 64 -31.41 -1.24 8.12
N GLN A 65 -31.21 -1.72 9.35
CA GLN A 65 -32.30 -2.15 10.24
C GLN A 65 -33.03 -0.99 10.92
N ARG A 66 -32.41 0.19 10.98
CA ARG A 66 -33.01 1.42 11.54
C ARG A 66 -33.87 2.17 10.52
N LYS A 67 -33.71 1.86 9.22
CA LYS A 67 -34.57 2.34 8.14
C LYS A 67 -35.77 1.44 7.96
#